data_AF-A0A7I9WDC9-F1
#
_entry.id   AF-A0A7I9WDC9-F1
#
_cell.length_a   1.000
_cell.length_b   1.000
_cell.length_c   1.000
_cell.angle_alpha   90.00
_cell.angle_beta   90.00
_cell.angle_gamma   90.00
#
_symmetry.space_group_name_H-M   'P 1'
#
loop_
_entity.id
_entity.type
_entity.pdbx_description
1 polymer ?
#
loop_
_entity_poly.entity_id
_entity_poly.type
_entity_poly.pdbx_seq_one_letter_code
_entity_poly.pdbx_strand_id
1 'polypeptide(L)'
;MAVALNEAGAFTWPQFQKALIARIAIWEAAEQAEQPEWHYYHHWLGALEDVLGAAGVVNGDDVGERADVLARRPAGHDHTH
;
A
#
# COMPACT_ATOMS: atom_id res chain seq x y z
N MET A 1 -5.76 6.38 -4.36
CA MET A 1 -4.78 6.61 -3.28
C MET A 1 -3.35 6.38 -3.74
N ALA A 2 -2.94 5.15 -4.04
CA ALA A 2 -1.57 4.85 -4.51
C ALA A 2 -1.16 5.66 -5.76
N VAL A 3 -2.08 5.80 -6.73
CA VAL A 3 -1.86 6.63 -7.93
C VAL A 3 -1.56 8.09 -7.57
N ALA A 4 -2.39 8.72 -6.74
CA ALA A 4 -2.20 10.12 -6.33
C ALA A 4 -0.90 10.34 -5.53
N LEU A 5 -0.48 9.36 -4.73
CA LEU A 5 0.79 9.40 -3.98
C LEU A 5 1.99 9.22 -4.92
N ASN A 6 1.87 8.38 -5.94
CA ASN A 6 2.88 8.25 -6.98
C ASN A 6 2.99 9.53 -7.82
N GLU A 7 1.86 10.13 -8.21
CA GLU A 7 1.82 11.41 -8.93
C GLU A 7 2.38 12.57 -8.08
N ALA A 8 2.16 12.54 -6.77
CA ALA A 8 2.75 13.48 -5.81
C ALA A 8 4.26 13.23 -5.55
N GLY A 9 4.85 12.21 -6.16
CA GLY A 9 6.27 11.87 -6.01
C GLY A 9 6.64 11.23 -4.66
N ALA A 10 5.65 10.79 -3.87
CA ALA A 10 5.91 10.15 -2.58
C ALA A 10 6.62 8.79 -2.75
N PHE A 11 6.39 8.11 -3.87
CA PHE A 11 7.10 6.90 -4.27
C PHE A 11 6.99 6.62 -5.76
N THR A 12 7.77 5.66 -6.25
CA THR A 12 7.70 5.19 -7.64
C THR A 12 7.00 3.84 -7.76
N TRP A 13 6.27 3.61 -8.86
CA TRP A 13 5.64 2.31 -9.13
C TRP A 13 6.57 1.09 -9.02
N PRO A 14 7.83 1.15 -9.50
CA PRO A 14 8.79 0.05 -9.30
C PRO A 14 9.13 -0.23 -7.82
N GLN A 15 9.19 0.81 -6.98
CA GLN A 15 9.41 0.62 -5.53
C GLN A 15 8.21 -0.07 -4.89
N PHE A 16 6.99 0.35 -5.25
CA PHE A 16 5.77 -0.29 -4.77
C PHE A 16 5.68 -1.77 -5.17
N GLN A 17 5.95 -2.06 -6.45
CA GLN A 17 5.97 -3.42 -6.96
C GLN A 17 7.00 -4.28 -6.22
N LYS A 18 8.20 -3.74 -5.96
CA LYS A 18 9.25 -4.45 -5.23
C LYS A 18 8.84 -4.75 -3.78
N ALA A 19 8.21 -3.80 -3.09
CA ALA A 19 7.73 -4.00 -1.73
C ALA A 19 6.60 -5.05 -1.67
N LEU A 20 5.67 -5.03 -2.63
CA LEU A 20 4.60 -6.03 -2.71
C LEU A 20 5.15 -7.45 -2.91
N ILE A 21 6.10 -7.61 -3.84
CA ILE A 21 6.77 -8.90 -4.06
C ILE A 21 7.48 -9.37 -2.79
N ALA A 22 8.18 -8.48 -2.08
CA ALA A 22 8.86 -8.82 -0.84
C ALA A 22 7.89 -9.28 0.25
N ARG A 23 6.74 -8.62 0.43
CA ARG A 23 5.73 -9.02 1.43
C ARG A 23 5.10 -10.37 1.10
N ILE A 24 4.80 -10.63 -0.17
CA ILE A 24 4.28 -11.92 -0.60
C ILE A 24 5.31 -13.02 -0.34
N ALA A 25 6.58 -12.79 -0.69
CA ALA A 25 7.66 -13.76 -0.44
C ALA A 25 7.87 -14.03 1.05
N ILE A 26 7.76 -13.02 1.92
CA ILE A 26 7.82 -13.19 3.38
C ILE A 26 6.66 -14.05 3.88
N TRP A 27 5.45 -13.81 3.38
CA TRP A 27 4.29 -14.62 3.77
C TRP A 27 4.39 -16.06 3.26
N GLU A 28 4.85 -16.27 2.02
CA GLU A 28 5.08 -17.60 1.44
C GLU A 28 6.14 -18.38 2.22
N ALA A 29 7.14 -17.69 2.78
CA ALA A 29 8.20 -18.28 3.59
C ALA A 29 7.81 -18.51 5.06
N ALA A 30 6.71 -17.93 5.55
CA ALA A 30 6.24 -18.13 6.91
C ALA A 30 5.69 -19.55 7.10
N GLU A 31 5.90 -20.16 8.27
CA GLU A 31 5.36 -21.50 8.54
C GLU A 31 3.82 -21.48 8.61
N GLN A 32 3.16 -22.55 8.16
CA GLN A 32 1.68 -22.64 8.11
C GLN A 32 0.99 -22.40 9.45
N ALA A 33 1.67 -22.64 10.58
CA ALA A 33 1.15 -22.34 11.93
C ALA A 33 1.14 -20.84 12.26
N GLU A 34 1.92 -20.04 11.54
CA GLU A 34 2.08 -18.59 11.71
C GLU A 34 1.51 -17.81 10.52
N GLN A 35 0.99 -18.49 9.49
CA GLN A 35 0.37 -17.86 8.33
C GLN A 35 -1.01 -17.32 8.71
N PRO A 36 -1.19 -15.98 8.80
CA PRO A 36 -2.54 -15.43 8.81
C PRO A 36 -3.23 -15.78 7.48
N GLU A 37 -4.56 -15.82 7.51
CA GLU A 37 -5.39 -16.04 6.32
C GLU A 37 -4.91 -15.15 5.15
N TRP A 38 -4.87 -15.70 3.93
CA TRP A 38 -4.36 -14.97 2.78
C TRP A 38 -5.32 -13.85 2.38
N HIS A 39 -4.91 -12.60 2.66
CA HIS A 39 -5.67 -11.40 2.30
C HIS A 39 -4.84 -10.53 1.37
N TYR A 40 -5.07 -10.66 0.05
CA TYR A 40 -4.37 -9.88 -0.99
C TYR A 40 -4.35 -8.37 -0.68
N TYR A 41 -5.48 -7.82 -0.22
CA TYR A 41 -5.58 -6.41 0.14
C TYR A 41 -4.70 -6.02 1.33
N HIS A 42 -4.45 -6.92 2.26
CA HIS A 42 -3.59 -6.66 3.41
C HIS A 42 -2.11 -6.60 2.99
N HIS A 43 -1.68 -7.51 2.10
CA HIS A 43 -0.34 -7.44 1.50
C HIS A 43 -0.17 -6.18 0.64
N TRP A 44 -1.21 -5.80 -0.11
CA TRP A 44 -1.22 -4.59 -0.93
C TRP A 44 -1.10 -3.31 -0.09
N LEU A 45 -1.90 -3.19 0.99
CA LEU A 45 -1.88 -2.03 1.87
C LEU A 45 -0.55 -1.93 2.62
N GLY A 46 -0.06 -3.04 3.16
CA GLY A 46 1.22 -3.04 3.86
C GLY A 46 2.41 -2.71 2.96
N ALA A 47 2.39 -3.14 1.69
CA ALA A 47 3.43 -2.76 0.73
C ALA A 47 3.41 -1.25 0.44
N LEU A 48 2.23 -0.63 0.49
CA LEU A 48 2.08 0.82 0.34
C LEU A 48 2.65 1.54 1.56
N GLU A 49 2.36 1.05 2.77
CA GLU A 49 2.89 1.57 4.03
C GLU A 49 4.43 1.47 4.08
N ASP A 50 5.00 0.33 3.70
CA ASP A 50 6.45 0.10 3.69
C ASP A 50 7.18 1.12 2.80
N VAL A 51 6.61 1.40 1.63
CA VAL A 51 7.20 2.32 0.65
C VAL A 51 7.07 3.77 1.10
N LEU A 52 5.96 4.13 1.73
CA LEU A 52 5.75 5.47 2.29
C LEU A 52 6.65 5.71 3.52
N GLY A 53 6.85 4.70 4.37
CA GLY A 53 7.78 4.76 5.48
C GLY A 53 9.24 4.87 5.02
N ALA A 54 9.64 4.10 4.01
CA ALA A 54 10.99 4.15 3.43
C ALA A 54 11.30 5.49 2.73
N ALA A 55 10.30 6.17 2.19
CA ALA A 55 10.46 7.48 1.57
C ALA A 55 10.70 8.61 2.59
N GLY A 56 10.53 8.35 3.90
CA GLY A 56 10.77 9.33 4.97
C GLY A 56 9.80 10.51 4.97
N VAL A 57 8.73 10.45 4.16
CA VAL A 57 7.79 11.57 3.98
C VAL A 57 6.86 11.68 5.18
N VAL A 58 6.68 10.61 5.97
CA VAL A 58 5.61 10.55 6.95
C VAL A 58 5.85 9.49 8.05
N ASN A 59 5.69 9.85 9.32
CA ASN A 59 5.59 8.92 10.46
C ASN A 59 4.30 8.09 10.29
N GLY A 60 4.32 6.76 10.47
CA GLY A 60 3.24 5.85 10.03
C GLY A 60 1.78 6.27 10.33
N ASP A 61 1.55 7.04 11.39
CA ASP A 61 0.24 7.60 11.76
C ASP A 61 -0.35 8.58 10.72
N ASP A 62 0.47 9.47 10.15
CA ASP A 62 0.03 10.45 9.15
C ASP A 62 -0.25 9.76 7.78
N VAL A 63 0.29 8.55 7.55
CA VAL A 63 0.00 7.76 6.34
C VAL A 63 -1.43 7.23 6.42
N GLY A 64 -1.84 6.71 7.58
CA GLY A 64 -3.22 6.30 7.84
C GLY A 64 -4.20 7.46 7.69
N GLU A 65 -3.86 8.64 8.21
CA GLU A 65 -4.73 9.82 8.12
C GLU A 65 -4.84 10.34 6.68
N ARG A 66 -3.72 10.43 5.94
CA ARG A 66 -3.75 10.80 4.50
C ARG A 66 -4.45 9.74 3.65
N ALA A 67 -4.28 8.47 4.01
CA ALA A 67 -4.97 7.37 3.36
C ALA A 67 -6.49 7.47 3.56
N ASP A 68 -6.93 7.74 4.79
CA ASP A 68 -8.34 7.96 5.10
C ASP A 68 -8.90 9.22 4.44
N VAL A 69 -8.12 10.30 4.33
CA VAL A 69 -8.54 11.51 3.60
C VAL A 69 -8.69 11.23 2.11
N LEU A 70 -7.78 10.45 1.51
CA LEU A 70 -7.84 10.06 0.10
C LEU A 70 -8.90 8.99 -0.19
N ALA A 71 -9.18 8.09 0.76
CA ALA A 71 -10.25 7.09 0.68
C ALA A 71 -11.64 7.72 0.90
N ARG A 72 -11.74 8.76 1.73
CA ARG A 72 -12.94 9.58 1.90
C ARG A 72 -13.20 10.52 0.72
N ARG A 73 -12.21 10.75 -0.15
CA ARG A 73 -12.43 11.44 -1.43
C ARG A 73 -13.13 10.43 -2.35
N PRO A 74 -14.37 10.69 -2.80
CA PRO A 74 -15.05 9.76 -3.68
C PRO A 74 -14.17 9.59 -4.93
N ALA A 75 -13.82 8.35 -5.24
CA ALA A 75 -13.30 8.03 -6.56
C ALA A 75 -14.44 8.39 -7.52
N GLY A 76 -14.31 9.56 -8.16
CA GLY A 76 -15.16 9.98 -9.27
C GLY A 76 -14.94 9.01 -10.41
N HIS A 77 -15.54 7.84 -10.30
CA HIS A 77 -15.72 6.91 -11.38
C HIS A 77 -16.91 7.42 -12.19
N ASP A 78 -16.62 8.38 -13.07
CA ASP A 78 -17.37 8.56 -14.30
C ASP A 78 -17.13 7.31 -15.17
N HIS A 79 -17.74 6.19 -14.78
CA HIS A 79 -17.99 5.07 -15.69
C HIS A 79 -19.41 5.25 -16.20
N THR A 80 -19.62 6.24 -17.06
CA THR A 80 -20.82 6.28 -17.90
C THR A 80 -20.70 5.15 -18.90
N HIS A 81 -21.48 4.09 -18.64
CA HIS A 81 -21.69 2.96 -19.53
C HIS A 81 -22.75 3.28 -20.58
#